data_AF-A0A0B7IQR0-F1
#
_entry.id   AF-A0A0B7IQR0-F1
#
_cell.length_a   1.000
_cell.length_b   1.000
_cell.length_c   1.000
_cell.angle_alpha   90.00
_cell.angle_beta   90.00
_cell.angle_gamma   90.00
#
_symmetry.space_group_name_H-M   'P 1'
#
loop_
_entity.id
_entity.type
_entity.pdbx_description
1 polymer ?
#
loop_
_entity_poly.entity_id
_entity_poly.type
_entity_poly.pdbx_seq_one_letter_code
_entity_poly.pdbx_strand_id
1 'polypeptide(L)'
;MGRLWLRGRYFFFTTVLFDTNKLSDEDIKNLLLTWKTSDGVELTQDLTPIALENYTAYYGANKLYLMHKGFSTENIKQILERIDSEADFSPTTIIIFGYHFDSKHQRELAENIKQYANKKNIELDFIVRY
;
A
#
# COMPACT_ATOMS: atom_id res chain seq x y z
N MET A 1 23.65 -44.57 38.24
CA MET A 1 24.29 -43.70 37.24
C MET A 1 23.25 -43.22 36.23
N GLY A 2 22.54 -42.12 36.53
CA GLY A 2 21.57 -41.50 35.62
C GLY A 2 22.11 -40.16 35.13
N ARG A 3 22.27 -40.00 33.82
CA ARG A 3 22.85 -38.80 33.18
C ARG A 3 21.78 -37.73 33.01
N LEU A 4 22.09 -36.55 33.57
CA LEU A 4 21.46 -35.25 33.38
C LEU A 4 21.78 -34.73 31.96
N TRP A 5 20.81 -34.23 31.21
CA TRP A 5 21.06 -33.29 30.10
C TRP A 5 19.98 -32.20 30.03
N LEU A 6 20.48 -30.99 29.77
CA LEU A 6 19.88 -29.68 29.95
C LEU A 6 18.80 -29.35 28.91
N ARG A 7 17.71 -28.69 29.34
CA ARG A 7 16.71 -28.09 28.45
C ARG A 7 17.31 -26.84 27.79
N GLY A 8 17.62 -26.93 26.50
CA GLY A 8 17.93 -25.78 25.65
C GLY A 8 16.71 -24.87 25.51
N ARG A 9 16.88 -23.59 25.85
CA ARG A 9 15.88 -22.54 25.70
C ARG A 9 15.85 -22.15 24.21
N TYR A 10 14.76 -22.48 23.51
CA TYR A 10 14.57 -22.07 22.11
C TYR A 10 14.50 -20.54 22.04
N PHE A 11 15.57 -19.91 21.55
CA PHE A 11 15.53 -18.54 21.05
C PHE A 11 14.79 -18.60 19.71
N PHE A 12 13.56 -18.09 19.66
CA PHE A 12 12.88 -17.84 18.40
C PHE A 12 13.62 -16.67 17.72
N PHE A 13 14.47 -16.98 16.74
CA PHE A 13 14.97 -15.97 15.82
C PHE A 13 13.83 -15.68 14.86
N THR A 14 13.10 -14.57 15.03
CA THR A 14 12.26 -14.06 13.94
C THR A 14 13.21 -13.60 12.85
N THR A 15 13.45 -14.45 11.85
CA THR A 15 14.08 -14.02 10.61
C THR A 15 13.14 -13.02 9.95
N VAL A 16 13.53 -11.75 9.94
CA VAL A 16 12.85 -10.74 9.12
C VAL A 16 13.11 -11.14 7.67
N LEU A 17 12.12 -11.77 7.02
CA LEU A 17 12.26 -12.29 5.66
C LEU A 17 12.50 -11.17 4.63
N PHE A 18 12.09 -9.95 4.95
CA PHE A 18 12.28 -8.76 4.14
C PHE A 18 12.42 -7.52 5.04
N ASP A 19 13.47 -6.72 4.84
CA ASP A 19 13.71 -5.47 5.59
C ASP A 19 13.50 -4.26 4.67
N THR A 20 12.30 -3.67 4.73
CA THR A 20 11.94 -2.50 3.92
C THR A 20 12.72 -1.25 4.25
N ASN A 21 13.42 -1.20 5.39
CA ASN A 21 14.25 -0.04 5.71
C ASN A 21 15.51 0.03 4.85
N LYS A 22 15.81 -1.02 4.07
CA LYS A 22 16.92 -1.06 3.12
C LYS A 22 16.54 -0.58 1.72
N LEU A 23 15.26 -0.39 1.44
CA LEU A 23 14.82 0.13 0.15
C LEU A 23 15.10 1.63 0.10
N SER A 24 15.85 2.05 -0.91
CA SER A 24 16.03 3.46 -1.25
C SER A 24 14.80 4.00 -1.98
N ASP A 25 14.68 5.33 -2.07
CA ASP A 25 13.61 5.96 -2.85
C ASP A 25 13.63 5.53 -4.33
N GLU A 26 14.84 5.26 -4.86
CA GLU A 26 14.99 4.75 -6.23
C GLU A 26 14.50 3.30 -6.36
N ASP A 27 14.69 2.46 -5.34
CA ASP A 27 14.12 1.10 -5.33
C ASP A 27 12.59 1.14 -5.29
N ILE A 28 12.01 2.04 -4.50
CA ILE A 28 10.55 2.24 -4.45
C ILE A 28 10.02 2.73 -5.80
N LYS A 29 10.74 3.64 -6.45
CA LYS A 29 10.39 4.12 -7.79
C LYS A 29 10.47 3.00 -8.84
N ASN A 30 11.51 2.18 -8.81
CA ASN A 30 11.67 1.03 -9.71
C ASN A 30 10.58 -0.02 -9.48
N LEU A 31 10.19 -0.26 -8.22
CA LEU A 31 9.07 -1.12 -7.87
C LEU A 31 7.75 -0.56 -8.43
N LEU A 32 7.50 0.73 -8.25
CA LEU A 32 6.31 1.41 -8.81
C LEU A 32 6.25 1.28 -10.33
N LEU A 33 7.37 1.49 -11.04
CA LEU A 33 7.44 1.32 -12.50
C LEU A 33 7.16 -0.12 -12.94
N THR A 34 7.68 -1.09 -12.19
CA THR A 34 7.44 -2.52 -12.44
C THR A 34 5.95 -2.83 -12.30
N TRP A 35 5.31 -2.33 -11.23
CA TRP A 35 3.90 -2.53 -10.97
C TRP A 35 3.01 -1.87 -12.00
N LYS A 36 3.26 -0.59 -12.30
CA LYS A 36 2.61 0.15 -13.37
C LYS A 36 2.59 -0.65 -14.67
N THR A 37 3.76 -1.16 -15.08
CA THR A 37 3.89 -1.95 -16.31
C THR A 37 3.14 -3.28 -16.24
N SER A 38 3.24 -3.99 -15.10
CA SER A 38 2.53 -5.24 -14.86
C SER A 38 1.01 -5.06 -14.83
N ASP A 39 0.53 -3.89 -14.43
CA ASP A 39 -0.90 -3.52 -14.33
C ASP A 39 -1.47 -3.04 -15.68
N GLY A 40 -0.69 -3.16 -16.76
CA GLY A 40 -1.10 -2.83 -18.13
C GLY A 40 -1.07 -1.33 -18.44
N VAL A 41 -0.45 -0.51 -17.59
CA VAL A 41 -0.26 0.92 -17.88
C VAL A 41 0.95 1.08 -18.79
N GLU A 42 0.79 1.84 -19.87
CA GLU A 42 1.85 2.04 -20.86
C GLU A 42 3.10 2.64 -20.22
N LEU A 43 4.29 2.20 -20.68
CA LEU A 43 5.55 2.75 -20.20
C LEU A 43 5.64 4.27 -20.40
N THR A 44 5.08 4.76 -21.51
CA THR A 44 5.00 6.17 -21.91
C THR A 44 3.99 6.99 -21.10
N GLN A 45 3.05 6.37 -20.40
CA GLN A 45 2.04 7.09 -19.63
C GLN A 45 2.54 7.38 -18.21
N ASP A 46 2.85 8.63 -17.89
CA ASP A 46 3.31 8.97 -16.55
C ASP A 46 2.22 8.84 -15.47
N LEU A 47 2.66 8.54 -14.24
CA LEU A 47 1.81 8.62 -13.05
C LEU A 47 1.95 10.01 -12.44
N THR A 48 0.82 10.66 -12.19
CA THR A 48 0.78 11.98 -11.54
C THR A 48 0.97 11.81 -10.03
N PRO A 49 1.98 12.44 -9.42
CA PRO A 49 2.10 12.48 -7.97
C PRO A 49 0.99 13.35 -7.37
N ILE A 50 0.31 12.84 -6.35
CA ILE A 50 -0.77 13.52 -5.65
C ILE A 50 -0.39 13.65 -4.18
N ALA A 51 -0.46 14.87 -3.68
CA ALA A 51 -0.26 15.17 -2.27
C ALA A 51 -1.55 14.88 -1.47
N LEU A 52 -1.48 13.92 -0.56
CA LEU A 52 -2.48 13.63 0.45
C LEU A 52 -1.90 14.12 1.78
N GLU A 53 -2.07 15.40 2.09
CA GLU A 53 -1.43 16.06 3.24
C GLU A 53 0.09 15.85 3.32
N ASN A 54 0.54 14.97 4.23
CA ASN A 54 1.95 14.63 4.46
C ASN A 54 2.41 13.39 3.69
N TYR A 55 1.55 12.84 2.83
CA TYR A 55 1.78 11.62 2.07
C TYR A 55 1.75 11.90 0.56
N THR A 56 2.58 11.21 -0.21
CA THR A 56 2.54 11.27 -1.68
C THR A 56 2.04 9.96 -2.25
N ALA A 57 0.94 10.01 -3.00
CA ALA A 57 0.42 8.91 -3.79
C ALA A 57 0.75 9.14 -5.28
N TYR A 58 0.62 8.09 -6.10
CA TYR A 58 0.80 8.20 -7.55
C TYR A 58 -0.45 7.70 -8.28
N TYR A 59 -1.02 8.53 -9.14
CA TYR A 59 -2.27 8.24 -9.82
C TYR A 59 -2.10 8.24 -11.34
N GLY A 60 -2.70 7.26 -12.00
CA GLY A 60 -2.78 7.20 -13.46
C GLY A 60 -3.48 5.94 -13.92
N ALA A 61 -4.09 5.98 -15.11
CA ALA A 61 -4.84 4.86 -15.68
C ALA A 61 -5.86 4.25 -14.68
N ASN A 62 -6.57 5.13 -13.97
CA ASN A 62 -7.56 4.81 -12.92
C ASN A 62 -7.00 3.97 -11.76
N LYS A 63 -5.68 3.95 -11.56
CA LYS A 63 -5.00 3.25 -10.48
C LYS A 63 -4.31 4.25 -9.56
N LEU A 64 -4.49 4.07 -8.26
CA LEU A 64 -3.84 4.85 -7.22
C LEU A 64 -2.84 3.97 -6.48
N TYR A 65 -1.57 4.34 -6.53
CA TYR A 65 -0.47 3.63 -5.90
C TYR A 65 -0.02 4.33 -4.61
N LEU A 66 -0.03 3.59 -3.49
CA LEU A 66 0.42 4.02 -2.18
C LEU A 66 1.71 3.27 -1.82
N MET A 67 2.84 3.88 -2.17
CA MET A 67 4.16 3.22 -2.13
C MET A 67 4.98 3.54 -0.89
N HIS A 68 4.68 4.64 -0.20
CA HIS A 68 5.51 5.18 0.89
C HIS A 68 5.01 4.77 2.28
N LYS A 69 5.88 4.92 3.28
CA LYS A 69 5.54 4.78 4.71
C LYS A 69 4.82 6.04 5.22
N GLY A 70 4.27 5.96 6.44
CA GLY A 70 3.68 7.12 7.12
C GLY A 70 2.25 7.43 6.70
N PHE A 71 1.59 6.50 6.01
CA PHE A 71 0.17 6.61 5.70
C PHE A 71 -0.67 6.56 6.98
N SER A 72 -1.74 7.37 7.04
CA SER A 72 -2.61 7.54 8.22
C SER A 72 -4.08 7.60 7.83
N THR A 73 -4.97 7.54 8.82
CA THR A 73 -6.43 7.62 8.60
C THR A 73 -6.86 8.96 7.96
N GLU A 74 -6.17 10.06 8.24
CA GLU A 74 -6.39 11.38 7.61
C GLU A 74 -6.20 11.30 6.09
N ASN A 75 -5.17 10.59 5.64
CA ASN A 75 -4.89 10.38 4.23
C ASN A 75 -6.00 9.61 3.51
N ILE A 76 -6.71 8.71 4.21
CA ILE A 76 -7.89 8.01 3.67
C ILE A 76 -9.01 9.01 3.37
N LYS A 77 -9.32 9.87 4.34
CA LYS A 77 -10.39 10.87 4.19
C LYS A 77 -10.12 11.77 2.99
N GLN A 78 -8.88 12.23 2.85
CA GLN A 78 -8.44 13.02 1.69
C GLN A 78 -8.65 12.29 0.36
N ILE A 79 -8.32 10.99 0.29
CA ILE A 79 -8.61 10.21 -0.92
C ILE A 79 -10.10 10.21 -1.23
N LEU A 80 -10.95 9.89 -0.25
CA LEU A 80 -12.40 9.80 -0.46
C LEU A 80 -13.02 11.17 -0.81
N GLU A 81 -12.56 12.25 -0.19
CA GLU A 81 -13.00 13.62 -0.46
C GLU A 81 -12.62 14.06 -1.88
N ARG A 82 -11.41 13.71 -2.34
CA ARG A 82 -10.99 13.97 -3.72
C ARG A 82 -11.82 13.18 -4.72
N ILE A 83 -12.14 11.91 -4.44
CA ILE A 83 -13.03 11.11 -5.32
C ILE A 83 -14.40 11.80 -5.47
N ASP A 84 -14.90 12.42 -4.40
CA ASP A 84 -16.19 13.12 -4.41
C ASP A 84 -16.11 14.50 -5.10
N SER A 85 -14.96 15.18 -5.05
CA SER A 85 -14.84 16.60 -5.43
C SER A 85 -14.15 16.83 -6.78
N GLU A 86 -13.27 15.94 -7.20
CA GLU A 86 -12.44 16.07 -8.40
C GLU A 86 -12.92 15.06 -9.47
N ALA A 87 -13.58 15.53 -10.53
CA ALA A 87 -14.11 14.66 -11.58
C ALA A 87 -13.02 13.82 -12.29
N ASP A 88 -11.81 14.36 -12.40
CA ASP A 88 -10.66 13.69 -13.03
C ASP A 88 -9.97 12.69 -12.08
N PHE A 89 -10.32 12.67 -10.80
CA PHE A 89 -9.77 11.76 -9.79
C PHE A 89 -10.75 10.62 -9.48
N SER A 90 -10.85 9.67 -10.40
CA SER A 90 -11.73 8.51 -10.29
C SER A 90 -10.93 7.20 -10.36
N PRO A 91 -10.17 6.84 -9.31
CA PRO A 91 -9.53 5.53 -9.25
C PRO A 91 -10.58 4.42 -9.21
N THR A 92 -10.35 3.36 -9.98
CA THR A 92 -11.09 2.09 -9.90
C THR A 92 -10.33 1.07 -9.07
N THR A 93 -9.04 1.30 -8.83
CA THR A 93 -8.18 0.40 -8.05
C THR A 93 -7.21 1.20 -7.19
N ILE A 94 -7.11 0.84 -5.91
CA ILE A 94 -6.11 1.34 -4.97
C ILE A 94 -5.14 0.20 -4.66
N ILE A 95 -3.85 0.41 -4.92
CA ILE A 95 -2.78 -0.56 -4.72
C ILE A 95 -1.84 -0.04 -3.64
N ILE A 96 -1.59 -0.85 -2.61
CA ILE A 96 -0.67 -0.49 -1.53
C ILE A 96 0.56 -1.39 -1.51
N PHE A 97 1.71 -0.81 -1.16
CA PHE A 97 2.91 -1.57 -0.87
C PHE A 97 2.86 -2.16 0.54
N GLY A 98 2.40 -3.39 0.65
CA GLY A 98 2.03 -4.05 1.91
C GLY A 98 3.13 -4.00 2.97
N TYR A 99 4.41 -4.07 2.60
CA TYR A 99 5.48 -3.99 3.60
C TYR A 99 5.70 -2.58 4.23
N HIS A 100 5.05 -1.54 3.71
CA HIS A 100 5.04 -0.20 4.28
C HIS A 100 3.82 0.10 5.17
N PHE A 101 2.91 -0.87 5.30
CA PHE A 101 1.70 -0.78 6.10
C PHE A 101 1.64 -1.95 7.06
N ASP A 102 1.37 -1.73 8.35
CA ASP A 102 1.09 -2.86 9.24
C ASP A 102 -0.30 -3.46 8.95
N SER A 103 -0.51 -4.71 9.39
CA SER A 103 -1.75 -5.45 9.13
C SER A 103 -3.00 -4.76 9.65
N LYS A 104 -2.90 -3.97 10.73
CA LYS A 104 -4.05 -3.24 11.27
C LYS A 104 -4.43 -2.10 10.32
N HIS A 105 -3.46 -1.31 9.86
CA HIS A 105 -3.69 -0.25 8.89
C HIS A 105 -4.17 -0.78 7.54
N GLN A 106 -3.62 -1.90 7.05
CA GLN A 106 -4.10 -2.55 5.81
C GLN A 106 -5.58 -2.92 5.90
N ARG A 107 -5.99 -3.50 7.04
CA ARG A 107 -7.38 -3.89 7.28
C ARG A 107 -8.32 -2.69 7.39
N GLU A 108 -7.91 -1.67 8.14
CA GLU A 108 -8.68 -0.43 8.28
C GLU A 108 -8.90 0.24 6.92
N LEU A 109 -7.86 0.31 6.09
CA LEU A 109 -7.93 0.82 4.72
C LEU A 109 -8.94 0.06 3.86
N ALA A 110 -8.80 -1.26 3.81
CA ALA A 110 -9.68 -2.12 3.03
C ALA A 110 -11.15 -1.98 3.46
N GLU A 111 -11.42 -1.92 4.76
CA GLU A 111 -12.77 -1.77 5.31
C GLU A 111 -13.38 -0.39 4.96
N ASN A 112 -12.63 0.71 5.12
CA ASN A 112 -13.10 2.06 4.80
C ASN A 112 -13.40 2.22 3.30
N ILE A 113 -12.49 1.76 2.44
CA ILE A 113 -12.62 1.82 0.99
C ILE A 113 -13.84 1.02 0.52
N LYS A 114 -14.00 -0.21 1.03
CA LYS A 114 -15.15 -1.06 0.71
C LYS A 114 -16.48 -0.44 1.16
N GLN A 115 -16.52 0.14 2.36
CA GLN A 115 -17.72 0.80 2.87
C GLN A 115 -18.10 2.01 1.99
N TYR A 116 -17.11 2.82 1.60
CA TYR A 116 -17.33 3.96 0.72
C TYR A 116 -17.83 3.54 -0.66
N ALA A 117 -17.18 2.54 -1.28
CA ALA A 117 -17.56 2.00 -2.58
C ALA A 117 -19.02 1.53 -2.60
N ASN A 118 -19.44 0.78 -1.58
CA ASN A 118 -20.82 0.33 -1.41
C ASN A 118 -21.80 1.50 -1.22
N LYS A 119 -21.43 2.49 -0.40
CA LYS A 119 -22.29 3.65 -0.12
C LYS A 119 -22.52 4.52 -1.36
N LYS A 120 -21.48 4.70 -2.18
CA LYS A 120 -21.52 5.52 -3.40
C LYS A 120 -21.96 4.71 -4.64
N ASN A 121 -22.09 3.39 -4.49
CA ASN A 121 -22.39 2.47 -5.58
C ASN A 121 -21.41 2.61 -6.75
N ILE A 122 -20.11 2.64 -6.41
CA ILE A 122 -19.01 2.70 -7.37
C ILE A 122 -18.18 1.42 -7.31
N GLU A 123 -17.50 1.10 -8.40
CA GLU A 123 -16.52 0.02 -8.45
C GLU A 123 -15.15 0.55 -8.01
N LEU A 124 -14.68 0.08 -6.85
CA LEU A 124 -13.38 0.45 -6.30
C LEU A 124 -12.75 -0.76 -5.63
N ASP A 125 -11.67 -1.26 -6.23
CA ASP A 125 -10.95 -2.43 -5.76
C ASP A 125 -9.73 -2.05 -4.90
N PHE A 126 -9.34 -2.94 -3.98
CA PHE A 126 -8.22 -2.72 -3.06
C PHE A 126 -7.24 -3.89 -3.09
N ILE A 127 -6.01 -3.61 -3.51
CA ILE A 127 -4.97 -4.61 -3.71
C ILE A 127 -3.81 -4.33 -2.76
N VAL A 128 -3.39 -5.36 -2.02
CA VAL A 128 -2.14 -5.36 -1.27
C VAL A 128 -1.10 -6.13 -2.07
N ARG A 129 0.05 -5.50 -2.36
CA ARG A 129 1.15 -6.13 -3.09
C ARG A 129 2.45 -6.02 -2.31
N TYR A 130 3.30 -7.04 -2.42
CA TYR A 130 4.56 -7.20 -1.69
C TYR A 130 5.74 -7.22 -2.66
#